data_AF-A0A1R4IFU0-F1
#
_entry.id   AF-A0A1R4IFU0-F1
#
_cell.length_a   1.000
_cell.length_b   1.000
_cell.length_c   1.000
_cell.angle_alpha   90.00
_cell.angle_beta   90.00
_cell.angle_gamma   90.00
#
_symmetry.space_group_name_H-M   'P 1'
#
loop_
_entity.id
_entity.type
_entity.pdbx_description
1 polymer ?
#
loop_
_entity_poly.entity_id
_entity_poly.type
_entity_poly.pdbx_seq_one_letter_code
_entity_poly.pdbx_strand_id
1 'polypeptide(L)'
;MEATTQYTDAFGTAAADLNGRGFSDLQKHFNLDEKTHKIVGISLGGVNNKSLHLLCEKTDIEPKKYISIHIDKHENEDLFKLIFERFNVVLFGKFDKESPKKSFEEGYYLSDIIDGYND
;
A
#
# COMPACT_ATOMS: atom_id res chain seq x y z
N MET A 1 1.05 -5.95 -33.12
CA MET A 1 2.06 -6.46 -32.18
C MET A 1 1.34 -6.78 -30.89
N GLU A 2 1.09 -8.05 -30.61
CA GLU A 2 0.65 -8.44 -29.27
C GLU A 2 1.86 -8.37 -28.36
N ALA A 3 1.81 -7.48 -27.37
CA ALA A 3 2.84 -7.41 -26.36
C ALA A 3 2.70 -8.66 -25.49
N THR A 4 3.61 -9.62 -25.67
CA THR A 4 3.84 -10.70 -24.72
C THR A 4 4.35 -10.07 -23.43
N THR A 5 3.44 -9.77 -22.49
CA THR A 5 3.80 -9.35 -21.14
C THR A 5 4.53 -10.50 -20.46
N GLN A 6 5.85 -10.39 -20.33
CA GLN A 6 6.63 -11.24 -19.45
C GLN A 6 6.29 -10.87 -18.00
N TYR A 7 5.45 -11.70 -17.38
CA TYR A 7 5.19 -11.66 -15.95
C TYR A 7 6.45 -12.15 -15.21
N THR A 8 7.33 -11.21 -14.87
CA THR A 8 8.45 -11.41 -13.93
C THR A 8 7.96 -11.21 -12.50
N ASP A 9 6.86 -11.88 -12.17
CA ASP A 9 6.14 -11.62 -10.93
C ASP A 9 7.00 -11.99 -9.74
N ALA A 10 7.36 -10.97 -8.96
CA ALA A 10 7.90 -11.14 -7.63
C ALA A 10 6.77 -11.57 -6.70
N PHE A 11 7.00 -12.61 -5.93
CA PHE A 11 6.03 -13.08 -4.94
C PHE A 11 6.40 -12.47 -3.59
N GLY A 12 5.46 -11.75 -2.99
CA GLY A 12 5.58 -11.16 -1.66
C GLY A 12 4.33 -11.43 -0.84
N THR A 13 4.46 -11.45 0.48
CA THR A 13 3.32 -11.48 1.40
C THR A 13 3.20 -10.09 2.01
N ALA A 14 2.06 -9.44 1.82
CA ALA A 14 1.74 -8.17 2.46
C ALA A 14 0.62 -8.42 3.48
N ALA A 15 0.91 -8.19 4.75
CA ALA A 15 -0.09 -8.13 5.81
C ALA A 15 -0.18 -6.68 6.26
N ALA A 16 -1.31 -6.03 6.00
CA ALA A 16 -1.57 -4.68 6.49
C ALA A 16 -2.51 -4.78 7.70
N ASP A 17 -1.96 -4.60 8.90
CA ASP A 17 -2.77 -4.40 10.10
C ASP A 17 -3.06 -2.90 10.27
N LEU A 18 -4.28 -2.50 9.99
CA LEU A 18 -4.78 -1.14 10.20
C LEU A 18 -5.13 -0.87 11.69
N ASN A 19 -4.44 -1.49 12.64
CA ASN A 19 -4.62 -1.26 14.08
C ASN A 19 -6.01 -1.71 14.59
N GLY A 20 -6.54 -2.77 13.99
CA GLY A 20 -7.93 -3.19 14.17
C GLY A 20 -8.97 -2.23 13.57
N ARG A 21 -8.56 -1.21 12.79
CA ARG A 21 -9.47 -0.31 12.06
C ARG A 21 -9.81 -0.90 10.69
N GLY A 22 -11.08 -0.84 10.32
CA GLY A 22 -11.57 -1.34 9.05
C GLY A 22 -11.67 -0.25 7.98
N PHE A 23 -12.05 -0.64 6.76
CA PHE A 23 -12.46 0.33 5.73
C PHE A 23 -13.61 1.24 6.19
N SER A 24 -14.44 0.79 7.13
CA SER A 24 -15.48 1.60 7.77
C SER A 24 -14.94 2.81 8.54
N ASP A 25 -13.77 2.70 9.17
CA ASP A 25 -13.13 3.81 9.87
C ASP A 25 -12.55 4.83 8.88
N LEU A 26 -12.02 4.33 7.75
CA LEU A 26 -11.60 5.19 6.64
C LEU A 26 -12.79 5.91 6.00
N GLN A 27 -13.92 5.23 5.82
CA GLN A 27 -15.16 5.87 5.33
C GLN A 27 -15.62 6.99 6.24
N LYS A 28 -15.61 6.78 7.56
CA LYS A 28 -15.94 7.83 8.54
C LYS A 28 -14.97 8.99 8.48
N HIS A 29 -13.66 8.71 8.39
CA HIS A 29 -12.62 9.74 8.33
C HIS A 29 -12.84 10.69 7.14
N PHE A 30 -13.17 10.15 5.97
CA PHE A 30 -13.43 10.94 4.76
C PHE A 30 -14.88 11.41 4.60
N ASN A 31 -15.74 11.15 5.60
CA ASN A 31 -17.16 11.44 5.54
C ASN A 31 -17.85 10.89 4.26
N LEU A 32 -17.42 9.69 3.83
CA LEU A 32 -17.99 9.00 2.67
C LEU A 32 -19.21 8.19 3.11
N ASP A 33 -20.34 8.42 2.45
CA ASP A 33 -21.56 7.64 2.69
C ASP A 33 -21.42 6.24 2.11
N GLU A 34 -21.42 5.22 2.97
CA GLU A 34 -21.32 3.80 2.59
C GLU A 34 -22.45 3.35 1.64
N LYS A 35 -23.60 4.04 1.65
CA LYS A 35 -24.71 3.75 0.74
C LYS A 35 -24.49 4.24 -0.69
N THR A 36 -23.50 5.10 -0.92
CA THR A 36 -23.16 5.62 -2.25
C THR A 36 -21.72 5.29 -2.64
N HIS A 37 -20.79 5.21 -1.69
CA HIS A 37 -19.37 5.01 -1.93
C HIS A 37 -18.79 4.07 -0.85
N LYS A 38 -18.91 2.77 -1.11
CA LYS A 38 -18.33 1.74 -0.25
C LYS A 38 -16.85 1.57 -0.56
N ILE A 39 -15.96 1.82 0.40
CA ILE A 39 -14.52 1.55 0.21
C ILE A 39 -14.31 0.03 0.16
N VAL A 40 -13.65 -0.43 -0.91
CA VAL A 40 -13.33 -1.86 -1.14
C VAL A 40 -11.83 -2.11 -1.24
N GLY A 41 -11.01 -1.06 -1.29
CA GLY A 41 -9.57 -1.19 -1.34
C GLY A 41 -8.83 0.14 -1.33
N ILE A 42 -7.51 0.04 -1.30
CA ILE A 42 -6.57 1.15 -1.37
C ILE A 42 -5.57 0.83 -2.48
N SER A 43 -5.23 1.84 -3.28
CA SER A 43 -4.16 1.75 -4.26
C SER A 43 -3.05 2.74 -3.89
N LEU A 44 -1.81 2.25 -3.89
CA LEU A 44 -0.61 3.01 -3.62
C LEU A 44 0.25 3.03 -4.89
N GLY A 45 0.57 4.23 -5.38
CA GLY A 45 1.48 4.44 -6.50
C GLY A 45 2.74 5.15 -6.06
N GLY A 46 3.89 4.81 -6.65
CA GLY A 46 5.15 5.40 -6.21
C GLY A 46 6.36 5.05 -7.06
N VAL A 47 6.46 5.64 -8.26
CA VAL A 47 7.76 6.02 -8.83
C VAL A 47 7.59 7.47 -9.29
N ASN A 48 8.39 8.38 -8.71
CA ASN A 48 8.40 9.85 -8.89
C ASN A 48 7.30 10.67 -8.20
N ASN A 49 6.07 10.18 -8.00
CA ASN A 49 5.04 10.84 -7.20
C ASN A 49 4.28 9.80 -6.35
N LYS A 50 4.31 9.95 -5.02
CA LYS A 50 3.54 9.10 -4.12
C LYS A 50 2.06 9.42 -4.31
N SER A 51 1.26 8.45 -4.74
CA SER A 51 -0.19 8.60 -4.85
C SER A 51 -0.90 7.60 -3.95
N LEU A 52 -1.97 8.06 -3.32
CA LEU A 52 -2.89 7.25 -2.56
C LEU A 52 -4.26 7.40 -3.19
N HIS A 53 -4.93 6.27 -3.45
CA HIS A 53 -6.28 6.25 -3.95
C HIS A 53 -7.15 5.33 -3.10
N LEU A 54 -8.37 5.77 -2.79
CA LEU A 54 -9.41 4.90 -2.27
C LEU A 54 -10.16 4.31 -3.46
N LEU A 55 -10.28 2.99 -3.46
CA LEU A 55 -11.09 2.26 -4.43
C LEU A 55 -12.48 2.08 -3.84
N CYS A 56 -13.49 2.64 -4.50
CA CYS A 56 -14.87 2.61 -4.01
C CYS A 56 -15.80 1.92 -5.00
N GLU A 57 -16.72 1.10 -4.48
CA GLU A 57 -17.90 0.62 -5.18
C GLU A 57 -19.01 1.67 -5.03
N LYS A 58 -19.62 2.07 -6.15
CA LYS A 58 -20.85 2.86 -6.16
C LYS A 58 -22.04 1.94 -5.99
N THR A 59 -22.64 1.98 -4.82
CA THR A 59 -23.73 1.08 -4.42
C THR A 59 -25.12 1.62 -4.79
N ASP A 60 -25.20 2.86 -5.26
CA ASP A 60 -26.43 3.57 -5.64
C ASP A 60 -26.78 3.46 -7.13
N ILE A 61 -25.96 2.77 -7.94
CA ILE A 61 -26.10 2.72 -9.40
C ILE A 61 -26.01 1.27 -9.90
N GLU A 62 -26.88 0.92 -10.85
CA GLU A 62 -26.79 -0.32 -11.63
C GLU A 62 -26.54 -0.01 -13.13
N PRO A 63 -25.59 -0.68 -13.81
CA PRO A 63 -24.70 -1.72 -13.28
C PRO A 63 -23.69 -1.17 -12.26
N LYS A 64 -23.29 -2.01 -11.30
CA LYS A 64 -22.23 -1.70 -10.32
C LYS A 64 -21.03 -1.00 -10.96
N LYS A 65 -20.65 0.16 -10.41
CA LYS A 65 -19.54 0.97 -10.92
C LYS A 65 -18.45 1.11 -9.86
N TYR A 66 -17.20 0.94 -10.25
CA TYR A 66 -16.05 1.19 -9.39
C TYR A 66 -15.39 2.52 -9.75
N ILE A 67 -15.03 3.30 -8.75
CA ILE A 67 -14.30 4.56 -8.92
C ILE A 67 -13.05 4.58 -8.06
N SER A 68 -12.11 5.45 -8.45
CA SER A 68 -10.89 5.72 -7.71
C SER A 68 -10.92 7.18 -7.26
N ILE A 69 -10.80 7.40 -5.95
CA ILE A 69 -10.74 8.74 -5.35
C ILE A 69 -9.30 9.01 -5.00
N HIS A 70 -8.69 10.02 -5.63
CA HIS A 70 -7.33 10.45 -5.30
C HIS A 70 -7.32 11.20 -3.96
N ILE A 71 -6.38 10.85 -3.10
CA ILE A 71 -6.17 11.51 -1.81
C ILE A 71 -4.95 12.42 -1.93
N ASP A 72 -5.18 13.72 -1.76
CA ASP A 72 -4.10 14.69 -1.72
C ASP A 72 -3.28 14.50 -0.45
N LYS A 73 -1.96 14.34 -0.62
CA LYS A 73 -1.01 14.15 0.48
C LYS A 73 -0.95 15.35 1.42
N HIS A 74 -1.02 16.57 0.88
CA HIS A 74 -0.86 17.80 1.67
C HIS A 74 -2.02 18.01 2.63
N GLU A 75 -3.23 17.57 2.25
CA GLU A 75 -4.43 17.69 3.08
C GLU A 75 -4.58 16.51 4.06
N ASN A 76 -3.87 15.40 3.83
CA ASN A 76 -4.08 14.13 4.54
C ASN A 76 -2.77 13.48 5.02
N GLU A 77 -1.80 14.30 5.46
CA GLU A 77 -0.46 13.82 5.85
C GLU A 77 -0.51 12.76 6.97
N ASP A 78 -1.38 12.92 7.96
CA ASP A 78 -1.55 11.97 9.06
C ASP A 78 -2.04 10.59 8.57
N LEU A 79 -2.91 10.57 7.57
CA LEU A 79 -3.36 9.31 6.97
C LEU A 79 -2.24 8.65 6.18
N PHE A 80 -1.49 9.43 5.41
CA PHE A 80 -0.31 8.91 4.72
C PHE A 80 0.66 8.30 5.72
N LYS A 81 0.92 9.00 6.84
CA LYS A 81 1.76 8.48 7.93
C LYS A 81 1.20 7.18 8.49
N LEU A 82 -0.09 7.12 8.81
CA LEU A 82 -0.74 5.90 9.32
C LEU A 82 -0.61 4.71 8.35
N ILE A 83 -0.88 4.94 7.06
CA ILE A 83 -0.81 3.89 6.04
C ILE A 83 0.65 3.45 5.84
N PHE A 84 1.58 4.39 5.65
CA PHE A 84 2.97 4.08 5.33
C PHE A 84 3.78 3.57 6.53
N GLU A 85 3.48 3.97 7.77
CA GLU A 85 4.10 3.39 8.98
C GLU A 85 3.86 1.88 9.09
N ARG A 86 2.75 1.40 8.52
CA ARG A 86 2.31 -0.01 8.61
C ARG A 86 2.44 -0.76 7.28
N PHE A 87 2.68 -0.03 6.21
CA PHE A 87 2.90 -0.60 4.89
C PHE A 87 4.37 -1.01 4.75
N ASN A 88 4.66 -2.22 5.21
CA ASN A 88 5.95 -2.86 4.98
C ASN A 88 5.83 -3.86 3.81
N VAL A 89 6.53 -3.60 2.71
CA VAL A 89 6.65 -4.52 1.59
C VAL A 89 8.07 -5.04 1.56
N VAL A 90 8.23 -6.32 1.84
CA VAL A 90 9.51 -7.03 1.76
C VAL A 90 9.50 -7.93 0.54
N LEU A 91 10.48 -7.74 -0.35
CA LEU A 91 10.68 -8.58 -1.52
C LEU A 91 11.81 -9.57 -1.26
N PHE A 92 11.50 -10.86 -1.33
CA PHE A 92 12.49 -11.92 -1.25
C PHE A 92 12.85 -12.42 -2.64
N GLY A 93 14.04 -13.02 -2.77
CA GLY A 93 14.43 -13.69 -4.01
C GLY A 93 13.41 -14.78 -4.38
N LYS A 94 13.00 -14.85 -5.65
CA LYS A 94 11.94 -15.73 -6.17
C LYS A 94 12.05 -17.21 -5.76
N PHE A 95 13.27 -17.69 -5.49
CA PHE A 95 13.53 -19.09 -5.11
C PHE A 95 14.01 -19.28 -3.67
N ASP A 96 14.03 -18.20 -2.88
CA ASP A 96 14.44 -18.25 -1.47
C ASP A 96 13.25 -18.62 -0.58
N LYS A 97 13.17 -19.91 -0.24
CA LYS A 97 12.11 -20.47 0.61
C LYS A 97 12.36 -20.27 2.10
N GLU A 98 13.55 -19.82 2.49
CA GLU A 98 13.98 -19.70 3.88
C GLU A 98 13.81 -18.26 4.38
N SER A 99 14.05 -17.26 3.52
CA SER A 99 13.93 -15.85 3.91
C SER A 99 12.55 -15.39 4.40
N PRO A 100 11.40 -15.86 3.85
CA PRO A 100 10.08 -15.55 4.41
C PRO A 100 9.85 -16.06 5.84
N LYS A 101 10.67 -17.00 6.32
CA LYS A 101 10.56 -17.59 7.67
C LYS A 101 11.45 -16.88 8.69
N LYS A 102 12.33 -15.96 8.25
CA LYS A 102 13.27 -15.25 9.12
C LYS A 102 12.58 -14.01 9.70
N SER A 103 12.80 -13.76 10.99
CA SER A 103 12.54 -12.47 11.61
C SER A 103 13.72 -11.54 11.35
N PHE A 104 13.44 -10.30 10.95
CA PHE A 104 14.44 -9.25 10.78
C PHE A 104 14.31 -8.26 11.93
N GLU A 105 15.43 -7.86 12.54
CA GLU A 105 15.47 -6.80 13.56
C GLU A 105 15.30 -5.41 12.92
N GLU A 106 15.11 -4.36 13.73
CA GLU A 106 15.01 -2.98 13.24
C GLU A 106 16.21 -2.60 12.35
N GLY A 107 15.92 -1.87 11.27
CA GLY A 107 16.90 -1.58 10.23
C GLY A 107 17.95 -0.54 10.65
N TYR A 108 19.19 -0.77 10.23
CA TYR A 108 20.28 0.20 10.31
C TYR A 108 20.19 1.21 9.16
N TYR A 109 20.66 2.44 9.37
CA TYR A 109 20.85 3.34 8.23
C TYR A 109 22.03 2.85 7.39
N LEU A 110 21.92 2.98 6.06
CA LEU A 110 22.99 2.58 5.16
C LEU A 110 24.30 3.34 5.42
N SER A 111 24.20 4.61 5.82
CA SER A 111 25.34 5.43 6.23
C SER A 111 26.16 4.76 7.34
N ASP A 112 25.48 4.17 8.32
CA ASP A 112 26.12 3.55 9.49
C ASP A 112 26.96 2.32 9.09
N ILE A 113 26.68 1.72 7.93
CA ILE A 113 27.37 0.55 7.39
C ILE A 113 28.51 0.97 6.44
N ILE A 114 28.28 1.99 5.62
CA ILE A 114 29.24 2.43 4.60
C ILE A 114 30.37 3.28 5.20
N ASP A 115 30.10 4.05 6.26
CA ASP A 115 31.12 4.91 6.89
C ASP A 115 32.26 4.11 7.56
N GLY A 116 32.05 2.81 7.81
CA GLY A 116 33.09 1.89 8.33
C GLY A 116 34.03 1.28 7.27
N TYR A 117 33.91 1.64 5.99
CA TYR A 117 34.70 1.07 4.89
C TYR A 117 35.78 2.01 4.31
N ASN A 118 35.96 3.20 4.88
CA ASN A 118 36.87 4.24 4.38
C ASN A 118 38.12 4.49 5.25
N ASP A 119 38.47 3.59 6.18
CA ASP A 119 39.76 3.61 6.90
C ASP A 119 40.74 2.54 6.40
#